data_AF-A0A957LXB3-F1
#
_entry.id   AF-A0A957LXB3-F1
#
_cell.length_a   1.000
_cell.length_b   1.000
_cell.length_c   1.000
_cell.angle_alpha   90.00
_cell.angle_beta   90.00
_cell.angle_gamma   90.00
#
_symmetry.space_group_name_H-M   'P 1'
#
loop_
_entity.id
_entity.type
_entity.pdbx_description
1 polymer ?
#
loop_
_entity_poly.entity_id
_entity_poly.type
_entity_poly.pdbx_seq_one_letter_code
_entity_poly.pdbx_strand_id
1 'polypeptide(L)'
;MADMPLPAQMLGKVTAFVTRGRGEMQELLILRHPFGGLQLPAGTIEPGESPAAAVLREVDEETGLTEVTIAALLDAVDERAHQSACYVLRRTALYARPDAGSFDWITLPRALTLRHERHAGDFIQVSYAEWDDEVQRNYRTYQFTGWARADDLVACRRRFFFHLHTTASTPDQPWTAHSDHHTFTLFWQPLADLPRLHAYQQDWLTRYAGLLAQPGE
;
A
#
# COMPACT_ATOMS: atom_id res chain seq x y z
N MET A 1 9.35 -19.45 2.60
CA MET A 1 9.37 -18.08 3.19
C MET A 1 8.22 -17.21 2.70
N ALA A 2 7.73 -17.38 1.46
CA ALA A 2 6.62 -16.59 0.90
C ALA A 2 5.25 -16.76 1.60
N ASP A 3 5.04 -17.86 2.32
CA ASP A 3 3.74 -18.21 2.94
C ASP A 3 3.71 -18.11 4.48
N MET A 4 4.65 -17.39 5.09
CA MET A 4 4.65 -17.27 6.56
C MET A 4 3.56 -16.28 7.02
N PRO A 5 2.62 -16.69 7.88
CA PRO A 5 1.57 -15.81 8.37
C PRO A 5 2.16 -14.70 9.26
N LEU A 6 1.53 -13.53 9.21
CA LEU A 6 1.92 -12.39 10.03
C LEU A 6 1.51 -12.61 11.50
N PRO A 7 2.31 -12.15 12.48
CA PRO A 7 1.88 -12.09 13.88
C PRO A 7 0.59 -11.26 14.03
N ALA A 8 -0.26 -11.63 14.99
CA ALA A 8 -1.58 -11.02 15.20
C ALA A 8 -1.56 -9.51 15.48
N GLN A 9 -0.42 -8.94 15.86
CA GLN A 9 -0.21 -7.50 16.11
C GLN A 9 0.64 -6.82 15.02
N MET A 10 0.63 -7.34 13.80
CA MET A 10 1.38 -6.77 12.68
C MET A 10 0.50 -6.58 11.47
N LEU A 11 0.51 -5.37 10.91
CA LEU A 11 -0.16 -5.11 9.65
C LEU A 11 0.70 -5.60 8.49
N GLY A 12 0.08 -6.27 7.53
CA GLY A 12 0.75 -6.75 6.33
C GLY A 12 0.55 -5.81 5.16
N LYS A 13 1.62 -5.55 4.42
CA LYS A 13 1.59 -4.84 3.15
C LYS A 13 2.31 -5.65 2.08
N VAL A 14 1.87 -5.48 0.85
CA VAL A 14 2.55 -6.01 -0.34
C VAL A 14 2.85 -4.87 -1.30
N THR A 15 3.92 -5.02 -2.07
CA THR A 15 4.26 -4.16 -3.20
C THR A 15 4.73 -5.04 -4.34
N ALA A 16 4.19 -4.79 -5.52
CA ALA A 16 4.44 -5.54 -6.74
C ALA A 16 5.28 -4.74 -7.72
N PHE A 17 6.41 -5.30 -8.15
CA PHE A 17 7.12 -4.89 -9.36
C PHE A 17 6.63 -5.77 -10.50
N VAL A 18 5.63 -5.32 -11.25
CA VAL A 18 5.07 -6.10 -12.36
C VAL A 18 5.82 -5.77 -13.64
N THR A 19 6.51 -6.76 -14.21
CA THR A 19 7.27 -6.59 -15.44
C THR A 19 6.67 -7.37 -16.61
N ARG A 20 6.84 -6.83 -17.82
CA ARG A 20 6.62 -7.55 -19.08
C ARG A 20 7.86 -7.49 -19.95
N GLY A 21 7.93 -8.31 -21.00
CA GLY A 21 9.10 -8.40 -21.88
C GLY A 21 10.30 -9.08 -21.21
N ARG A 22 11.45 -9.03 -21.87
CA ARG A 22 12.71 -9.62 -21.38
C ARG A 22 13.91 -8.77 -21.82
N GLY A 23 14.99 -8.81 -21.04
CA GLY A 23 16.24 -8.13 -21.36
C GLY A 23 16.06 -6.62 -21.52
N GLU A 24 16.62 -6.04 -22.58
CA GLU A 24 16.57 -4.59 -22.84
C GLU A 24 15.15 -4.08 -23.14
N MET A 25 14.22 -4.96 -23.52
CA MET A 25 12.81 -4.63 -23.76
C MET A 25 11.94 -4.80 -22.52
N GLN A 26 12.54 -5.01 -21.34
CA GLN A 26 11.78 -5.19 -20.11
C GLN A 26 11.18 -3.86 -19.66
N GLU A 27 9.90 -3.89 -19.35
CA GLU A 27 9.14 -2.73 -18.89
C GLU A 27 8.53 -3.01 -17.53
N LEU A 28 8.34 -1.95 -16.74
CA LEU A 28 7.69 -1.97 -15.43
C LEU A 28 6.33 -1.28 -15.53
N LEU A 29 5.32 -1.86 -14.88
CA LEU A 29 4.00 -1.26 -14.77
C LEU A 29 4.00 -0.12 -13.75
N ILE A 30 3.58 1.07 -14.18
CA ILE A 30 3.44 2.25 -13.33
C ILE A 30 1.98 2.69 -13.30
N LEU A 31 1.50 3.07 -12.12
CA LEU A 31 0.17 3.62 -11.87
C LEU A 31 0.29 5.11 -11.60
N ARG A 32 -0.60 5.90 -12.18
CA ARG A 32 -0.80 7.32 -11.85
C ARG A 32 -2.06 7.46 -11.01
N HIS A 33 -1.87 7.79 -9.72
CA HIS A 33 -2.95 8.16 -8.82
C HIS A 33 -3.37 9.61 -9.09
N PRO A 34 -4.67 9.94 -9.16
CA PRO A 34 -5.16 11.29 -9.51
C PRO A 34 -4.63 12.38 -8.58
N PHE A 35 -4.45 12.06 -7.30
CA PHE A 35 -3.98 12.99 -6.25
C PHE A 35 -2.63 12.63 -5.62
N GLY A 36 -2.01 11.51 -6.03
CA GLY A 36 -0.91 10.85 -5.29
C GLY A 36 0.39 10.67 -6.10
N GLY A 37 0.38 11.08 -7.37
CA GLY A 37 1.53 10.95 -8.26
C GLY A 37 1.70 9.54 -8.83
N LEU A 38 2.94 9.17 -9.15
CA LEU A 38 3.28 7.88 -9.74
C LEU A 38 3.63 6.85 -8.66
N GLN A 39 3.09 5.65 -8.79
CA GLN A 39 3.23 4.55 -7.84
C GLN A 39 3.28 3.18 -8.52
N LEU A 40 3.72 2.18 -7.76
CA LEU A 40 3.64 0.75 -8.06
C LEU A 40 2.38 0.15 -7.44
N PRO A 41 1.86 -0.97 -7.98
CA PRO A 41 0.78 -1.71 -7.34
C PRO A 41 1.15 -2.12 -5.92
N ALA A 42 0.28 -1.86 -4.96
CA ALA A 42 0.54 -2.14 -3.56
C ALA A 42 -0.73 -2.09 -2.71
N GLY A 43 -0.85 -3.03 -1.76
CA GLY A 43 -1.99 -3.01 -0.87
C GLY A 43 -1.79 -3.77 0.42
N THR A 44 -2.90 -4.14 1.06
CA THR A 44 -2.93 -4.67 2.42
C THR A 44 -3.14 -6.16 2.39
N ILE A 45 -2.41 -6.90 3.23
CA ILE A 45 -2.68 -8.32 3.43
C ILE A 45 -3.88 -8.45 4.36
N GLU A 46 -4.93 -9.10 3.87
CA GLU A 46 -6.15 -9.36 4.63
C GLU A 46 -5.94 -10.46 5.69
N PRO A 47 -6.73 -10.47 6.79
CA PRO A 47 -6.62 -11.51 7.80
C PRO A 47 -6.77 -12.93 7.23
N GLY A 48 -5.76 -13.76 7.45
CA GLY A 48 -5.73 -15.15 6.94
C GLY A 48 -5.24 -15.29 5.49
N GLU A 49 -4.97 -14.18 4.80
CA GLU A 49 -4.43 -14.16 3.45
C GLU A 49 -2.90 -14.35 3.46
N SER A 50 -2.35 -15.13 2.52
CA SER A 50 -0.90 -15.23 2.36
C SER A 50 -0.36 -13.99 1.61
N PRO A 51 0.90 -13.57 1.84
CA PRO A 51 1.49 -12.45 1.10
C PRO A 51 1.46 -12.66 -0.43
N ALA A 52 1.65 -13.89 -0.89
CA ALA A 52 1.58 -14.24 -2.31
C ALA A 52 0.16 -14.11 -2.88
N ALA A 53 -0.86 -14.56 -2.15
CA ALA A 53 -2.26 -14.37 -2.57
C ALA A 53 -2.63 -12.88 -2.58
N ALA A 54 -2.24 -12.14 -1.54
CA ALA A 54 -2.49 -10.71 -1.44
C ALA A 54 -1.88 -9.94 -2.61
N VAL A 55 -0.61 -10.18 -2.96
CA VAL A 55 0.02 -9.41 -4.06
C VAL A 55 -0.62 -9.69 -5.41
N LEU A 56 -1.10 -10.91 -5.66
CA LEU A 56 -1.83 -11.24 -6.89
C LEU A 56 -3.21 -10.58 -6.93
N ARG A 57 -3.95 -10.60 -5.80
CA ARG A 57 -5.24 -9.90 -5.67
C ARG A 57 -5.10 -8.40 -5.90
N GLU A 58 -4.16 -7.76 -5.22
CA GLU A 58 -3.95 -6.31 -5.33
C GLU A 58 -3.56 -5.89 -6.75
N VAL A 59 -2.74 -6.69 -7.45
CA VAL A 59 -2.43 -6.44 -8.86
C VAL A 59 -3.67 -6.57 -9.74
N ASP A 60 -4.51 -7.59 -9.53
CA ASP A 60 -5.77 -7.71 -10.26
C ASP A 60 -6.69 -6.51 -10.00
N GLU A 61 -6.94 -6.18 -8.73
CA GLU A 61 -7.83 -5.09 -8.33
C GLU A 61 -7.39 -3.72 -8.87
N GLU A 62 -6.10 -3.38 -8.76
CA GLU A 62 -5.59 -2.07 -9.16
C GLU A 62 -5.29 -1.93 -10.65
N THR A 63 -5.13 -3.05 -11.38
CA THR A 63 -4.62 -3.03 -12.77
C THR A 63 -5.49 -3.75 -13.79
N GLY A 64 -6.34 -4.67 -13.34
CA GLY A 64 -7.12 -5.60 -14.16
C GLY A 64 -6.30 -6.74 -14.77
N LEU A 65 -5.02 -6.89 -14.40
CA LEU A 65 -4.16 -7.95 -14.91
C LEU A 65 -4.34 -9.24 -14.09
N THR A 66 -4.85 -10.28 -14.74
CA THR A 66 -5.11 -11.59 -14.13
C THR A 66 -4.07 -12.65 -14.51
N GLU A 67 -3.46 -12.56 -15.69
CA GLU A 67 -2.41 -13.48 -16.14
C GLU A 67 -1.02 -13.00 -15.65
N VAL A 68 -0.84 -13.05 -14.34
CA VAL A 68 0.38 -12.61 -13.64
C VAL A 68 0.91 -13.76 -12.79
N THR A 69 2.23 -13.94 -12.82
CA THR A 69 2.94 -14.97 -12.03
C THR A 69 3.98 -14.31 -11.12
N ILE A 70 4.19 -14.89 -9.93
CA ILE A 70 5.24 -14.45 -9.03
C ILE A 70 6.57 -15.04 -9.51
N ALA A 71 7.48 -14.18 -9.94
CA ALA A 71 8.83 -14.59 -10.31
C ALA A 71 9.72 -14.75 -9.07
N ALA A 72 9.63 -13.82 -8.12
CA ALA A 72 10.38 -13.88 -6.87
C ALA A 72 9.74 -13.07 -5.73
N LEU A 73 9.97 -13.50 -4.50
CA LEU A 73 9.91 -12.64 -3.32
C LEU A 73 11.28 -11.94 -3.18
N LEU A 74 11.31 -10.63 -3.33
CA LEU A 74 12.54 -9.83 -3.31
C LEU A 74 13.00 -9.52 -1.89
N ASP A 75 12.08 -9.15 -1.01
CA ASP A 75 12.39 -8.79 0.38
C ASP A 75 11.13 -8.80 1.27
N ALA A 76 11.34 -8.82 2.59
CA ALA A 76 10.33 -8.63 3.61
C ALA A 76 10.87 -7.71 4.71
N VAL A 77 10.37 -6.48 4.76
CA VAL A 77 10.91 -5.42 5.61
C VAL A 77 9.90 -5.02 6.69
N ASP A 78 10.36 -4.99 7.94
CA ASP A 78 9.60 -4.43 9.05
C ASP A 78 9.76 -2.90 9.06
N GLU A 79 8.64 -2.21 8.90
CA GLU A 79 8.55 -0.76 8.89
C GLU A 79 7.89 -0.29 10.18
N ARG A 80 8.60 0.56 10.92
CA ARG A 80 8.02 1.27 12.07
C ARG A 80 7.44 2.59 11.58
N ALA A 81 6.25 2.91 12.04
CA ALA A 81 5.63 4.20 11.83
C ALA A 81 6.55 5.32 12.33
N HIS A 82 6.59 6.44 11.60
CA HIS A 82 7.24 7.66 12.10
C HIS A 82 6.61 8.10 13.43
N GLN A 83 7.33 8.89 14.23
CA GLN A 83 7.07 9.09 15.67
C GLN A 83 5.61 9.37 16.07
N SER A 84 4.83 10.06 15.24
CA SER A 84 3.44 10.39 15.51
C SER A 84 2.43 9.57 14.71
N ALA A 85 2.83 8.60 13.89
CA ALA A 85 1.93 7.80 13.08
C ALA A 85 1.60 6.45 13.73
N CYS A 86 0.42 5.93 13.45
CA CYS A 86 -0.02 4.58 13.79
C CYS A 86 -0.96 4.05 12.69
N TYR A 87 -1.17 2.74 12.67
CA TYR A 87 -2.02 2.07 11.69
C TYR A 87 -3.17 1.36 12.38
N VAL A 88 -4.36 1.45 11.78
CA VAL A 88 -5.53 0.70 12.25
C VAL A 88 -5.34 -0.78 11.94
N LEU A 89 -5.20 -1.60 12.99
CA LEU A 89 -5.00 -3.04 12.86
C LEU A 89 -6.29 -3.75 12.46
N ARG A 90 -7.44 -3.30 12.94
CA ARG A 90 -8.75 -3.89 12.61
C ARG A 90 -9.79 -2.79 12.59
N ARG A 91 -10.87 -3.01 11.84
CA ARG A 91 -11.98 -2.06 11.76
C ARG A 91 -12.43 -1.68 13.17
N THR A 92 -12.34 -0.40 13.53
CA THR A 92 -12.55 0.08 14.90
C THR A 92 -13.42 1.33 14.93
N ALA A 93 -14.22 1.48 15.97
CA ALA A 93 -14.94 2.71 16.26
C ALA A 93 -13.99 3.84 16.67
N LEU A 94 -14.40 5.07 16.38
CA LEU A 94 -13.75 6.30 16.85
C LEU A 94 -14.70 7.03 17.80
N TYR A 95 -14.39 6.98 19.09
CA TYR A 95 -15.20 7.52 20.17
C TYR A 95 -14.93 9.00 20.41
N ALA A 96 -15.94 9.75 20.85
CA ALA A 96 -15.76 11.17 21.23
C ALA A 96 -14.94 11.36 22.52
N ARG A 97 -14.87 10.35 23.39
CA ARG A 97 -14.14 10.33 24.67
C ARG A 97 -13.38 8.99 24.81
N PRO A 98 -12.37 8.88 25.70
CA PRO A 98 -11.68 7.61 25.98
C PRO A 98 -12.58 6.68 26.81
N ASP A 99 -13.74 6.34 26.27
CA ASP A 99 -14.79 5.55 26.90
C ASP A 99 -15.57 4.83 25.79
N ALA A 100 -15.65 3.50 25.88
CA ALA A 100 -16.37 2.67 24.91
C ALA A 100 -17.90 2.87 24.95
N GLY A 101 -18.44 3.48 26.02
CA GLY A 101 -19.84 3.90 26.11
C GLY A 101 -20.09 5.29 25.53
N SER A 102 -19.05 6.02 25.12
CA SER A 102 -19.21 7.28 24.40
C SER A 102 -19.73 7.04 22.98
N PHE A 103 -20.44 8.03 22.43
CA PHE A 103 -20.88 7.95 21.03
C PHE A 103 -19.69 7.90 20.05
N ASP A 104 -19.90 7.20 18.94
CA ASP A 104 -18.94 6.89 17.88
C ASP A 104 -19.58 6.95 16.49
N TRP A 105 -19.56 8.11 15.84
CA TRP A 105 -20.15 8.25 14.49
C TRP A 105 -19.25 7.76 13.36
N ILE A 106 -17.97 7.50 13.64
CA ILE A 106 -16.98 7.15 12.64
C ILE A 106 -16.45 5.75 12.94
N THR A 107 -16.43 4.90 11.92
CA THR A 107 -15.72 3.62 11.95
C THR A 107 -14.50 3.70 11.05
N LEU A 108 -13.32 3.47 11.62
CA LEU A 108 -12.05 3.50 10.94
C LEU A 108 -11.80 2.17 10.21
N PRO A 109 -11.47 2.18 8.90
CA PRO A 109 -11.10 0.99 8.17
C PRO A 109 -9.71 0.49 8.57
N ARG A 110 -9.46 -0.80 8.33
CA ARG A 110 -8.14 -1.42 8.52
C ARG A 110 -7.11 -0.74 7.63
N ALA A 111 -5.85 -0.73 8.08
CA ALA A 111 -4.69 -0.14 7.41
C ALA A 111 -4.72 1.38 7.23
N LEU A 112 -5.77 2.07 7.71
CA LEU A 112 -5.78 3.53 7.74
C LEU A 112 -4.60 4.02 8.58
N THR A 113 -3.83 4.95 8.01
CA THR A 113 -2.74 5.61 8.72
C THR A 113 -3.31 6.82 9.45
N LEU A 114 -3.07 6.89 10.75
CA LEU A 114 -3.56 7.93 11.63
C LEU A 114 -2.40 8.60 12.34
N ARG A 115 -2.60 9.86 12.73
CA ARG A 115 -1.70 10.54 13.65
C ARG A 115 -2.14 10.26 15.09
N HIS A 116 -1.24 9.75 15.91
CA HIS A 116 -1.38 9.68 17.36
C HIS A 116 -1.16 11.06 18.00
N GLU A 117 -2.07 11.48 18.88
CA GLU A 117 -2.03 12.75 19.62
C GLU A 117 -1.68 12.57 21.10
N ARG A 118 -2.38 11.67 21.81
CA ARG A 118 -2.18 11.40 23.25
C ARG A 118 -2.85 10.11 23.72
N HIS A 119 -2.45 9.63 24.90
CA HIS A 119 -3.03 8.45 25.56
C HIS A 119 -3.96 8.83 26.72
N ALA A 120 -4.97 7.98 26.98
CA ALA A 120 -5.77 8.00 28.20
C ALA A 120 -6.25 6.57 28.51
N GLY A 121 -5.61 5.91 29.48
CA GLY A 121 -5.89 4.49 29.78
C GLY A 121 -5.68 3.60 28.55
N ASP A 122 -6.68 2.78 28.24
CA ASP A 122 -6.67 1.85 27.10
C ASP A 122 -7.01 2.52 25.76
N PHE A 123 -7.08 3.85 25.72
CA PHE A 123 -7.43 4.62 24.53
C PHE A 123 -6.30 5.53 24.07
N ILE A 124 -6.28 5.75 22.77
CA ILE A 124 -5.37 6.67 22.09
C ILE A 124 -6.22 7.68 21.32
N GLN A 125 -6.01 8.96 21.58
CA GLN A 125 -6.57 10.01 20.73
C GLN A 125 -5.78 10.06 19.43
N VAL A 126 -6.51 9.98 18.32
CA VAL A 126 -5.98 9.97 16.97
C VAL A 126 -6.63 11.06 16.13
N SER A 127 -5.90 11.54 15.13
CA SER A 127 -6.41 12.45 14.12
C SER A 127 -6.08 11.96 12.71
N TYR A 128 -6.88 12.40 11.75
CA TYR A 128 -6.71 12.17 10.34
C TYR A 128 -7.03 13.45 9.58
N ALA A 129 -6.31 13.68 8.49
CA ALA A 129 -6.58 14.74 7.54
C ALA A 129 -6.27 14.26 6.13
N GLU A 130 -7.20 14.51 5.22
CA GLU A 130 -7.06 14.33 3.79
C GLU A 130 -6.95 15.70 3.13
N TRP A 131 -6.08 15.81 2.14
CA TRP A 131 -5.81 17.05 1.41
C TRP A 131 -6.38 16.96 0.00
N ASP A 132 -6.59 18.12 -0.63
CA ASP A 132 -7.03 18.21 -2.02
C ASP A 132 -6.06 17.53 -3.00
N ASP A 133 -4.77 17.59 -2.70
CA ASP A 133 -3.74 16.79 -3.34
C ASP A 133 -2.54 16.58 -2.40
N GLU A 134 -1.74 15.53 -2.63
CA GLU A 134 -0.63 15.18 -1.74
C GLU A 134 0.61 16.09 -1.90
N VAL A 135 0.67 16.89 -2.98
CA VAL A 135 1.84 17.69 -3.36
C VAL A 135 1.73 19.13 -2.86
N GLN A 136 0.68 19.86 -3.26
CA GLN A 136 0.46 21.26 -2.90
C GLN A 136 -0.25 21.39 -1.55
N ARG A 137 -1.18 20.47 -1.24
CA ARG A 137 -1.93 20.43 0.04
C ARG A 137 -2.54 21.79 0.38
N ASN A 138 -3.26 22.39 -0.57
CA ASN A 138 -3.79 23.74 -0.44
C ASN A 138 -4.87 23.83 0.64
N TYR A 139 -5.71 22.80 0.77
CA TYR A 139 -6.74 22.73 1.80
C TYR A 139 -7.10 21.28 2.19
N ARG A 140 -7.69 21.12 3.37
CA ARG A 140 -8.17 19.81 3.85
C ARG A 140 -9.55 19.53 3.29
N THR A 141 -9.71 18.41 2.59
CA THR A 141 -10.99 17.93 2.06
C THR A 141 -11.79 17.20 3.12
N TYR A 142 -11.10 16.52 4.04
CA TYR A 142 -11.72 15.76 5.13
C TYR A 142 -10.80 15.71 6.35
N GLN A 143 -11.37 15.75 7.56
CA GLN A 143 -10.60 15.59 8.79
C GLN A 143 -11.47 15.14 9.97
N PHE A 144 -10.86 14.44 10.92
CA PHE A 144 -11.50 14.09 12.18
C PHE A 144 -10.49 13.95 13.32
N THR A 145 -10.99 13.94 14.56
CA THR A 145 -10.23 13.62 15.76
C THR A 145 -11.13 12.91 16.75
N GLY A 146 -10.63 11.87 17.39
CA GLY A 146 -11.37 11.09 18.38
C GLY A 146 -10.50 10.03 19.03
N TRP A 147 -11.09 9.09 19.75
CA TRP A 147 -10.40 8.09 20.54
C TRP A 147 -10.63 6.70 19.98
N ALA A 148 -9.56 5.93 19.78
CA ALA A 148 -9.61 4.51 19.42
C ALA A 148 -8.99 3.67 20.54
N ARG A 149 -9.33 2.39 20.61
CA ARG A 149 -8.68 1.49 21.57
C ARG A 149 -7.23 1.26 21.16
N ALA A 150 -6.33 1.25 22.15
CA ALA A 150 -4.90 1.05 21.90
C ALA A 150 -4.62 -0.29 21.20
N ASP A 151 -5.33 -1.36 21.58
CA ASP A 151 -5.16 -2.71 21.02
C ASP A 151 -5.66 -2.87 19.56
N ASP A 152 -6.35 -1.86 19.03
CA ASP A 152 -6.79 -1.79 17.64
C ASP A 152 -5.81 -1.00 16.76
N LEU A 153 -4.73 -0.45 17.35
CA LEU A 153 -3.71 0.31 16.66
C LEU A 153 -2.35 -0.37 16.76
N VAL A 154 -1.55 -0.28 15.69
CA VAL A 154 -0.18 -0.79 15.66
C VAL A 154 0.79 0.25 15.15
N ALA A 155 2.00 0.24 15.67
CA ALA A 155 3.09 1.12 15.24
C ALA A 155 4.04 0.45 14.23
N CYS A 156 3.86 -0.85 13.95
CA CYS A 156 4.71 -1.61 13.05
C CYS A 156 3.86 -2.30 11.98
N ARG A 157 4.41 -2.38 10.77
CA ARG A 157 3.88 -3.17 9.67
C ARG A 157 5.02 -3.90 8.97
N ARG A 158 4.73 -5.00 8.30
CA ARG A 158 5.68 -5.69 7.42
C ARG A 158 5.25 -5.53 5.99
N ARG A 159 6.19 -5.10 5.14
CA ARG A 159 5.99 -5.01 3.70
C ARG A 159 6.77 -6.11 2.98
N PHE A 160 6.08 -6.88 2.16
CA PHE A 160 6.69 -7.84 1.24
C PHE A 160 6.82 -7.21 -0.15
N PHE A 161 7.98 -7.37 -0.76
CA PHE A 161 8.26 -6.88 -2.11
C PHE A 161 8.35 -8.06 -3.05
N PHE A 162 7.54 -8.07 -4.10
CA PHE A 162 7.51 -9.16 -5.06
C PHE A 162 7.90 -8.66 -6.45
N HIS A 163 8.63 -9.48 -7.18
CA HIS A 163 8.76 -9.37 -8.63
C HIS A 163 7.72 -10.28 -9.26
N LEU A 164 6.87 -9.69 -10.08
CA LEU A 164 5.85 -10.40 -10.83
C LEU A 164 6.14 -10.25 -12.32
N HIS A 165 5.77 -11.27 -13.07
CA HIS A 165 5.88 -11.29 -14.52
C HIS A 165 4.51 -11.58 -15.14
N THR A 166 4.14 -10.79 -16.14
CA THR A 166 2.95 -11.05 -16.95
C THR A 166 3.34 -11.42 -18.38
N THR A 167 2.65 -12.43 -18.90
CA THR A 167 2.68 -12.80 -20.32
C THR A 167 1.39 -12.41 -21.03
N ALA A 168 0.48 -11.72 -20.34
CA ALA A 168 -0.79 -11.28 -20.90
C ALA A 168 -0.55 -10.33 -22.08
N SER A 169 -1.44 -10.40 -23.08
CA SER A 169 -1.50 -9.36 -24.11
C SER A 169 -2.02 -8.06 -23.48
N THR A 170 -1.11 -7.17 -23.12
CA THR A 170 -1.43 -5.90 -22.46
C THR A 170 -1.37 -4.73 -23.45
N PRO A 171 -2.16 -3.66 -23.26
CA PRO A 171 -2.11 -2.49 -24.12
C PRO A 171 -0.72 -1.85 -24.09
N ASP A 172 -0.21 -1.43 -25.26
CA ASP A 172 0.99 -0.58 -25.36
C ASP A 172 0.68 0.89 -25.05
N GLN A 173 -0.60 1.27 -25.09
CA GLN A 173 -1.06 2.59 -24.71
C GLN A 173 -1.56 2.59 -23.26
N PRO A 174 -1.51 3.73 -22.57
CA PRO A 174 -2.06 3.83 -21.22
C PRO A 174 -3.54 3.40 -21.15
N TRP A 175 -3.93 2.73 -20.08
CA TRP A 175 -5.32 2.34 -19.81
C TRP A 175 -5.74 2.78 -18.40
N THR A 176 -7.02 2.60 -18.06
CA THR A 176 -7.54 2.94 -16.73
C THR A 176 -8.11 1.74 -16.02
N ALA A 177 -7.90 1.69 -14.71
CA ALA A 177 -8.56 0.76 -13.80
C ALA A 177 -9.10 1.53 -12.59
N HIS A 178 -10.16 1.01 -11.98
CA HIS A 178 -10.81 1.65 -10.84
C HIS A 178 -10.71 0.76 -9.61
N SER A 179 -10.04 1.25 -8.57
CA SER A 179 -9.89 0.58 -7.28
C SER A 179 -9.88 1.63 -6.16
N ASP A 180 -10.33 1.26 -4.96
CA ASP A 180 -10.34 2.12 -3.77
C ASP A 180 -10.92 3.54 -4.00
N HIS A 181 -12.01 3.63 -4.76
CA HIS A 181 -12.68 4.89 -5.14
C HIS A 181 -11.82 5.85 -5.99
N HIS A 182 -10.73 5.36 -6.55
CA HIS A 182 -9.84 6.11 -7.44
C HIS A 182 -9.80 5.48 -8.83
N THR A 183 -9.67 6.33 -9.85
CA THR A 183 -9.35 5.91 -11.21
C THR A 183 -7.87 6.09 -11.46
N PHE A 184 -7.16 4.99 -11.62
CA PHE A 184 -5.74 4.96 -11.94
C PHE A 184 -5.54 5.03 -13.44
N THR A 185 -4.54 5.78 -13.90
CA THR A 185 -4.00 5.63 -15.26
C THR A 185 -2.75 4.76 -15.21
N LEU A 186 -2.77 3.64 -15.90
CA LEU A 186 -1.71 2.64 -15.94
C LEU A 186 -0.94 2.76 -17.24
N PHE A 187 0.37 2.56 -17.19
CA PHE A 187 1.21 2.55 -18.37
C PHE A 187 2.50 1.76 -18.12
N TRP A 188 3.04 1.20 -19.19
CA TRP A 188 4.33 0.53 -19.19
C TRP A 188 5.44 1.55 -19.36
N GLN A 189 6.52 1.36 -18.61
CA GLN A 189 7.72 2.16 -18.76
C GLN A 189 8.95 1.26 -18.93
N PRO A 190 9.86 1.56 -19.88
CA PRO A 190 11.15 0.88 -19.97
C PRO A 190 11.89 0.88 -18.63
N LEU A 191 12.36 -0.29 -18.20
CA LEU A 191 13.09 -0.43 -16.93
C LEU A 191 14.39 0.40 -16.91
N ALA A 192 14.98 0.64 -18.08
CA ALA A 192 16.17 1.46 -18.26
C ALA A 192 15.91 2.97 -18.11
N ASP A 193 14.65 3.42 -18.17
CA ASP A 193 14.27 4.84 -18.16
C ASP A 193 13.02 5.06 -17.30
N LEU A 194 13.10 4.73 -16.01
CA LEU A 194 11.96 4.86 -15.10
C LEU A 194 11.73 6.32 -14.67
N PRO A 195 10.47 6.79 -14.61
CA PRO A 195 10.15 8.09 -14.06
C PRO A 195 10.41 8.11 -12.55
N ARG A 196 10.49 9.32 -12.00
CA ARG A 196 10.51 9.51 -10.55
C ARG A 196 9.15 9.15 -9.96
N LEU A 197 9.12 8.22 -9.02
CA LEU A 197 7.93 7.88 -8.26
C LEU A 197 7.72 8.80 -7.06
N HIS A 198 6.57 8.64 -6.40
CA HIS A 198 6.33 9.24 -5.09
C HIS A 198 7.49 8.94 -4.11
N ALA A 199 7.85 9.91 -3.26
CA ALA A 199 9.12 9.90 -2.52
C ALA A 199 9.43 8.59 -1.79
N TYR A 200 8.44 8.00 -1.10
CA TYR A 200 8.63 6.74 -0.38
C TYR A 200 8.85 5.52 -1.28
N GLN A 201 8.35 5.53 -2.52
CA GLN A 201 8.50 4.41 -3.45
C GLN A 201 9.76 4.50 -4.30
N GLN A 202 10.33 5.69 -4.45
CA GLN A 202 11.58 5.90 -5.19
C GLN A 202 12.75 5.10 -4.59
N ASP A 203 12.79 5.00 -3.27
CA ASP A 203 13.81 4.22 -2.55
C ASP A 203 13.69 2.72 -2.86
N TRP A 204 12.47 2.21 -3.05
CA TRP A 204 12.23 0.81 -3.40
C TRP A 204 12.76 0.48 -4.79
N LEU A 205 12.51 1.36 -5.78
CA LEU A 205 13.09 1.19 -7.12
C LEU A 205 14.61 1.19 -7.06
N THR A 206 15.20 2.15 -6.33
CA THR A 206 16.66 2.25 -6.19
C THR A 206 17.24 0.97 -5.59
N ARG A 207 16.53 0.36 -4.63
CA ARG A 207 16.98 -0.87 -3.95
C ARG A 207 16.81 -2.13 -4.79
N TYR A 208 15.72 -2.25 -5.54
CA TYR A 208 15.34 -3.53 -6.16
C TYR A 208 15.42 -3.57 -7.69
N ALA A 209 15.60 -2.44 -8.39
CA ALA A 209 15.62 -2.42 -9.86
C ALA A 209 16.66 -3.38 -10.47
N GLY A 210 17.84 -3.51 -9.84
CA GLY A 210 18.88 -4.44 -10.29
C GLY A 210 18.51 -5.93 -10.17
N LEU A 211 17.52 -6.27 -9.34
CA LEU A 211 17.02 -7.64 -9.19
C LEU A 211 15.94 -7.98 -10.22
N LEU A 212 15.28 -6.98 -10.81
CA LEU A 212 14.20 -7.19 -11.79
C LEU A 212 14.72 -7.65 -13.15
N ALA A 213 15.96 -7.33 -13.47
CA ALA A 213 16.61 -7.61 -14.75
C ALA A 213 17.20 -9.02 -14.86
N GLN A 214 17.20 -9.81 -13.78
CA GLN A 214 17.71 -11.18 -13.84
C GLN A 214 16.63 -12.12 -14.39
N PRO A 215 16.89 -12.87 -15.47
CA PRO A 215 15.99 -13.93 -15.88
C PRO A 215 15.96 -14.98 -14.76
N GLY A 216 14.76 -15.41 -14.37
CA GLY A 216 14.63 -16.63 -13.59
C GLY A 216 15.35 -17.76 -14.33
N GLU A 217 16.24 -18.46 -13.63
CA GLU A 217 16.88 -19.70 -14.09
C GLU A 217 15.83 -20.75 -14.49
#